data_AF-A0A9X5X6D8-F1
#
_entry.id   AF-A0A9X5X6D8-F1
#
_cell.length_a   1.000
_cell.length_b   1.000
_cell.length_c   1.000
_cell.angle_alpha   90.00
_cell.angle_beta   90.00
_cell.angle_gamma   90.00
#
_symmetry.space_group_name_H-M   'P 1'
#
loop_
_entity.id
_entity.type
_entity.pdbx_description
1 polymer ?
#
loop_
_entity_poly.entity_id
_entity_poly.type
_entity_poly.pdbx_seq_one_letter_code
_entity_poly.pdbx_strand_id
1 'polypeptide(L)'
;VTPGALLGRDLIIEPDLSNAQPFLAAALVTGGTVVVPDWPAHTTQPGDRLREIFTEMGGSCELNDSGLAFTGSGAIHGIDVDLSEVGELTPGIAAVAALADSPSTLRGVAHLRLHET
;
A
#
# COMPACT_ATOMS: atom_id res chain seq x y z
N VAL A 1 20.17 12.68 22.56
CA VAL A 1 19.51 13.79 21.82
C VAL A 1 20.12 15.09 22.30
N THR A 2 20.52 15.98 21.40
CA THR A 2 21.04 17.31 21.73
C THR A 2 19.91 18.35 21.64
N PRO A 3 19.84 19.33 22.56
CA PRO A 3 18.83 20.38 22.50
C PRO A 3 19.03 21.29 21.28
N GLY A 4 17.93 21.78 20.70
CA GLY A 4 17.94 22.67 19.53
C GLY A 4 16.59 23.36 19.32
N ALA A 5 16.57 24.47 18.59
CA ALA A 5 15.36 25.24 18.30
C ALA A 5 14.54 24.59 17.18
N LEU A 6 13.21 24.57 17.32
CA LEU A 6 12.29 24.25 16.23
C LEU A 6 12.20 25.47 15.30
N LEU A 7 12.46 25.27 14.02
CA LEU A 7 12.38 26.31 12.99
C LEU A 7 11.16 26.05 12.11
N GLY A 8 10.36 27.09 11.87
CA GLY A 8 9.25 27.02 10.93
C GLY A 8 9.75 26.74 9.52
N ARG A 9 9.01 25.90 8.79
CA ARG A 9 9.27 25.55 7.39
C ARG A 9 7.95 25.36 6.67
N ASP A 10 7.90 25.80 5.41
CA ASP A 10 6.84 25.38 4.51
C ASP A 10 7.14 23.96 4.02
N LEU A 11 6.16 23.07 4.16
CA LEU A 11 6.24 21.68 3.74
C LEU A 11 5.04 21.35 2.86
N ILE A 12 5.30 20.59 1.79
CA ILE A 12 4.25 19.95 1.01
C ILE A 12 3.89 18.66 1.73
N ILE A 13 2.62 18.49 2.07
CA ILE A 13 2.12 17.27 2.70
C ILE A 13 1.77 16.28 1.60
N GLU A 14 2.37 15.10 1.67
CA GLU A 14 2.13 13.99 0.75
C GLU A 14 0.68 13.49 0.86
N PRO A 15 0.12 12.89 -0.20
CA PRO A 15 -1.11 12.11 -0.07
C PRO A 15 -0.91 10.95 0.91
N ASP A 16 -1.99 10.53 1.55
CA ASP A 16 -1.97 9.38 2.44
C ASP A 16 -1.90 8.09 1.62
N LEU A 17 -0.73 7.43 1.65
CA LEU A 17 -0.49 6.25 0.83
C LEU A 17 -1.21 5.01 1.34
N SER A 18 -1.53 4.97 2.64
CA SER A 18 -2.29 3.88 3.24
C SER A 18 -3.77 3.98 2.85
N ASN A 19 -4.31 5.19 2.79
CA ASN A 19 -5.66 5.46 2.27
C ASN A 19 -5.79 5.31 0.75
N ALA A 20 -4.68 5.26 0.00
CA ALA A 20 -4.71 4.91 -1.42
C ALA A 20 -5.01 3.42 -1.67
N GLN A 21 -4.82 2.57 -0.65
CA GLN A 21 -4.99 1.11 -0.73
C GLN A 21 -6.29 0.63 -1.37
N PRO A 22 -7.50 1.06 -0.94
CA PRO A 22 -8.74 0.57 -1.54
C PRO A 22 -8.86 0.87 -3.04
N PHE A 23 -8.26 1.97 -3.52
CA PHE A 23 -8.28 2.32 -4.95
C PHE A 23 -7.33 1.44 -5.76
N LEU A 24 -6.13 1.19 -5.25
CA LEU A 24 -5.18 0.25 -5.87
C LEU A 24 -5.76 -1.18 -5.87
N ALA A 25 -6.38 -1.59 -4.77
CA ALA A 25 -7.06 -2.88 -4.65
C ALA A 25 -8.20 -3.02 -5.67
N ALA A 26 -8.98 -1.97 -5.92
CA ALA A 26 -10.04 -2.00 -6.93
C ALA A 26 -9.49 -2.26 -8.33
N ALA A 27 -8.37 -1.64 -8.71
CA ALA A 27 -7.69 -1.93 -9.98
C ALA A 27 -7.17 -3.37 -10.04
N LEU A 28 -6.55 -3.87 -8.96
CA LEU A 28 -6.06 -5.25 -8.87
C LEU A 28 -7.20 -6.27 -9.09
N VAL A 29 -8.31 -6.08 -8.37
CA VAL A 29 -9.47 -6.98 -8.38
C VAL A 29 -10.24 -6.96 -9.70
N THR A 30 -10.30 -5.81 -10.36
CA THR A 30 -11.08 -5.66 -11.60
C THR A 30 -10.26 -5.87 -12.87
N GLY A 31 -8.93 -5.99 -12.76
CA GLY A 31 -8.02 -5.96 -13.91
C GLY A 31 -8.00 -4.61 -14.63
N GLY A 32 -8.46 -3.54 -13.96
CA GLY A 32 -8.47 -2.19 -14.47
C GLY A 32 -7.21 -1.41 -14.13
N THR A 33 -7.22 -0.12 -14.45
CA THR A 33 -6.14 0.82 -14.12
C THR A 33 -6.68 1.95 -13.25
N VAL A 34 -5.95 2.29 -12.18
CA VAL A 34 -6.15 3.48 -11.35
C VAL A 34 -4.88 4.33 -11.39
N VAL A 35 -5.03 5.65 -11.38
CA VAL A 35 -3.93 6.59 -11.23
C VAL A 35 -4.12 7.35 -9.93
N VAL A 36 -3.14 7.26 -9.03
CA VAL A 36 -3.09 8.07 -7.80
C VAL A 36 -2.16 9.27 -8.06
N PRO A 37 -2.70 10.50 -8.15
CA PRO A 37 -1.90 11.68 -8.39
C PRO A 37 -0.95 11.95 -7.21
N ASP A 38 0.12 12.71 -7.49
CA ASP A 38 1.08 13.18 -6.49
C ASP A 38 1.73 12.09 -5.63
N TRP A 39 1.79 10.84 -6.15
CA TRP A 39 2.55 9.79 -5.49
C TRP A 39 4.04 10.17 -5.45
N PRO A 40 4.64 10.25 -4.26
CA PRO A 40 6.02 10.73 -4.12
C PRO A 40 7.03 9.73 -4.68
N ALA A 41 8.05 10.22 -5.40
CA ALA A 41 9.16 9.37 -5.85
C ALA A 41 10.00 8.83 -4.67
N HIS A 42 10.03 9.58 -3.57
CA HIS A 42 10.68 9.21 -2.32
C HIS A 42 9.77 9.58 -1.16
N THR A 43 9.50 8.64 -0.27
CA THR A 43 8.63 8.82 0.89
C THR A 43 9.11 7.94 2.04
N THR A 44 8.71 8.30 3.25
CA THR A 44 8.86 7.47 4.44
C THR A 44 7.54 6.83 4.87
N GLN A 45 6.44 7.06 4.13
CA GLN A 45 5.14 6.51 4.48
C GLN A 45 5.11 4.99 4.24
N PRO A 46 4.61 4.20 5.20
CA PRO A 46 4.53 2.73 5.08
C PRO A 46 3.62 2.27 3.93
N GLY A 47 2.60 3.06 3.58
CA GLY A 47 1.69 2.78 2.45
C GLY A 47 2.41 2.61 1.11
N ASP A 48 3.64 3.09 0.97
CA ASP A 48 4.44 2.90 -0.23
C ASP A 48 4.73 1.41 -0.54
N ARG A 49 4.73 0.55 0.50
CA ARG A 49 4.89 -0.91 0.36
C ARG A 49 3.79 -1.57 -0.47
N LEU A 50 2.65 -0.91 -0.68
CA LEU A 50 1.59 -1.41 -1.55
C LEU A 50 2.05 -1.63 -2.99
N ARG A 51 3.02 -0.84 -3.48
CA ARG A 51 3.58 -1.01 -4.83
C ARG A 51 4.19 -2.39 -5.01
N GLU A 52 4.96 -2.85 -4.04
CA GLU A 52 5.59 -4.16 -4.07
C GLU A 52 4.57 -5.27 -3.85
N ILE A 53 3.78 -5.16 -2.77
CA ILE A 53 2.83 -6.20 -2.35
C ILE A 53 1.79 -6.46 -3.44
N PHE A 54 1.14 -5.42 -3.97
CA PHE A 54 0.11 -5.62 -4.99
C PHE A 54 0.70 -5.97 -6.36
N THR A 55 1.97 -5.67 -6.63
CA THR A 55 2.65 -6.20 -7.83
C THR A 55 2.91 -7.70 -7.69
N GLU A 56 3.37 -8.17 -6.52
CA GLU A 56 3.55 -9.61 -6.24
C GLU A 56 2.23 -10.38 -6.34
N MET A 57 1.12 -9.77 -5.93
CA MET A 57 -0.22 -10.35 -6.03
C MET A 57 -0.81 -10.30 -7.45
N GLY A 58 -0.08 -9.83 -8.47
CA GLY A 58 -0.53 -9.86 -9.87
C GLY A 58 -0.89 -8.50 -10.48
N GLY A 59 -0.46 -7.39 -9.86
CA GLY A 59 -0.55 -6.05 -10.43
C GLY A 59 0.73 -5.58 -11.12
N SER A 60 0.71 -4.33 -11.58
CA SER A 60 1.89 -3.64 -12.10
C SER A 60 1.81 -2.15 -11.76
N CYS A 61 2.95 -1.57 -11.40
CA CYS A 61 3.09 -0.16 -11.05
C CYS A 61 3.93 0.58 -12.09
N GLU A 62 3.51 1.78 -12.47
CA GLU A 62 4.32 2.75 -13.21
C GLU A 62 4.18 4.12 -12.52
N LEU A 63 5.30 4.72 -12.12
CA LEU A 63 5.32 6.09 -11.62
C LEU A 63 5.72 7.02 -12.77
N ASN A 64 4.84 7.94 -13.12
CA ASN A 64 5.09 8.94 -14.17
C ASN A 64 4.56 10.33 -13.75
N ASP A 65 4.61 11.30 -14.66
CA ASP A 65 4.25 12.69 -14.39
C ASP A 65 2.77 12.88 -13.96
N SER A 66 1.90 11.89 -14.20
CA SER A 66 0.50 11.92 -13.78
C SER A 66 0.27 11.30 -12.39
N GLY A 67 1.30 10.68 -11.79
CA GLY A 67 1.25 9.97 -10.52
C GLY A 67 1.57 8.48 -10.65
N LEU A 68 1.15 7.69 -9.66
CA LEU A 68 1.30 6.24 -9.68
C LEU A 68 0.14 5.62 -10.46
N ALA A 69 0.41 5.13 -11.66
CA ALA A 69 -0.48 4.26 -12.40
C ALA A 69 -0.33 2.82 -11.90
N PHE A 70 -1.43 2.21 -11.50
CA PHE A 70 -1.48 0.82 -11.06
C PHE A 70 -2.51 0.05 -11.87
N THR A 71 -2.09 -1.07 -12.46
CA THR A 71 -2.92 -1.91 -13.33
C THR A 71 -2.95 -3.35 -12.82
N GLY A 72 -4.15 -3.90 -12.62
CA GLY A 72 -4.34 -5.31 -12.30
C GLY A 72 -4.20 -6.20 -13.54
N SER A 73 -3.65 -7.41 -13.39
CA SER A 73 -3.53 -8.37 -14.51
C SER A 73 -4.85 -9.10 -14.84
N GLY A 74 -5.85 -9.00 -13.96
CA GLY A 74 -7.07 -9.82 -14.03
C GLY A 74 -6.95 -11.18 -13.32
N ALA A 75 -5.79 -11.50 -12.77
CA ALA A 75 -5.57 -12.61 -11.84
C ALA A 75 -4.97 -12.08 -10.54
N ILE A 76 -5.35 -12.69 -9.41
CA ILE A 76 -4.79 -12.37 -8.10
C ILE A 76 -4.10 -13.62 -7.58
N HIS A 77 -2.83 -13.49 -7.26
CA HIS A 77 -2.04 -14.56 -6.64
C HIS A 77 -1.96 -14.37 -5.13
N GLY A 78 -1.95 -15.48 -4.41
CA GLY A 78 -1.74 -15.48 -2.99
C GLY A 78 -0.32 -15.04 -2.64
N ILE A 79 -0.13 -14.53 -1.42
CA ILE A 79 1.13 -13.96 -0.97
C ILE A 79 1.54 -14.50 0.39
N ASP A 80 2.85 -14.63 0.65
CA ASP A 80 3.39 -14.84 1.99
C ASP A 80 4.18 -13.60 2.45
N VAL A 81 3.55 -12.73 3.23
CA VAL A 81 4.06 -11.40 3.56
C VAL A 81 4.14 -11.17 5.08
N ASP A 82 5.22 -10.53 5.53
CA ASP A 82 5.35 -9.99 6.88
C ASP A 82 4.93 -8.52 6.89
N LEU A 83 3.89 -8.21 7.68
CA LEU A 83 3.30 -6.88 7.81
C LEU A 83 3.60 -6.24 9.17
N SER A 84 4.60 -6.73 9.91
CA SER A 84 4.99 -6.19 11.21
C SER A 84 5.29 -4.68 11.19
N GLU A 85 5.91 -4.18 10.13
CA GLU A 85 6.26 -2.76 9.94
C GLU A 85 5.15 -1.93 9.29
N VAL A 86 4.11 -2.57 8.75
CA VAL A 86 3.04 -1.93 7.96
C VAL A 86 1.65 -2.45 8.31
N GLY A 87 1.44 -2.70 9.61
CA GLY A 87 0.25 -3.41 10.11
C GLY A 87 -1.08 -2.80 9.68
N GLU A 88 -1.14 -1.47 9.53
CA GLU A 88 -2.34 -0.75 9.06
C GLU A 88 -2.84 -1.16 7.67
N LEU A 89 -1.96 -1.70 6.81
CA LEU A 89 -2.32 -2.17 5.47
C LEU A 89 -3.01 -3.55 5.48
N THR A 90 -3.03 -4.22 6.63
CA THR A 90 -3.51 -5.60 6.74
C THR A 90 -4.97 -5.77 6.29
N PRO A 91 -5.94 -4.91 6.66
CA PRO A 91 -7.34 -5.11 6.27
C PRO A 91 -7.52 -5.13 4.74
N GLY A 92 -6.89 -4.20 4.02
CA GLY A 92 -6.99 -4.16 2.56
C GLY A 92 -6.26 -5.31 1.87
N ILE A 93 -5.08 -5.72 2.36
CA ILE A 93 -4.36 -6.88 1.82
C ILE A 93 -5.16 -8.16 2.07
N ALA A 94 -5.75 -8.32 3.26
CA ALA A 94 -6.59 -9.46 3.58
C ALA A 94 -7.83 -9.54 2.68
N ALA A 95 -8.46 -8.40 2.37
CA ALA A 95 -9.59 -8.35 1.45
C ALA A 95 -9.21 -8.79 0.03
N VAL A 96 -8.05 -8.36 -0.48
CA VAL A 96 -7.52 -8.81 -1.78
C VAL A 96 -7.15 -10.30 -1.75
N ALA A 97 -6.48 -10.74 -0.69
CA ALA A 97 -6.04 -12.13 -0.53
C ALA A 97 -7.22 -13.12 -0.52
N ALA A 98 -8.40 -12.71 -0.04
CA ALA A 98 -9.61 -13.52 -0.10
C ALA A 98 -10.10 -13.82 -1.53
N LEU A 99 -9.60 -13.08 -2.53
CA LEU A 99 -9.92 -13.22 -3.95
C LEU A 99 -8.80 -13.93 -4.74
N ALA A 100 -7.73 -14.34 -4.08
CA ALA A 100 -6.57 -14.96 -4.71
C ALA A 100 -6.85 -16.40 -5.17
N ASP A 101 -6.17 -16.83 -6.24
CA ASP A 101 -6.22 -18.19 -6.79
C ASP A 101 -5.38 -19.21 -6.00
N SER A 102 -4.63 -18.73 -5.01
CA SER A 102 -3.67 -19.49 -4.23
C SER A 102 -3.65 -19.00 -2.78
N PRO A 103 -3.23 -19.85 -1.82
CA PRO A 103 -3.24 -19.49 -0.40
C PRO A 103 -2.39 -18.26 -0.10
N SER A 104 -2.83 -17.45 0.87
CA SER A 104 -2.08 -16.32 1.41
C SER A 104 -1.78 -16.49 2.89
N THR A 105 -0.60 -16.02 3.32
CA THR A 105 -0.15 -16.00 4.71
C THR A 105 0.29 -14.58 5.08
N LEU A 106 -0.41 -13.96 6.03
CA LEU A 106 -0.11 -12.62 6.54
C LEU A 106 0.47 -12.75 7.95
N ARG A 107 1.73 -12.35 8.14
CA ARG A 107 2.50 -12.51 9.39
C ARG A 107 2.80 -11.16 10.04
N GLY A 108 3.26 -11.18 11.29
CA GLY A 108 3.68 -9.96 12.01
C GLY A 108 2.54 -9.09 12.56
N VAL A 109 1.29 -9.47 12.33
CA VAL A 109 0.09 -8.66 12.61
C VAL A 109 -0.53 -8.87 14.00
N ALA A 110 0.21 -9.46 14.95
CA ALA A 110 -0.34 -9.78 16.28
C ALA A 110 -0.81 -8.53 17.04
N HIS A 111 -0.15 -7.39 16.83
CA HIS A 111 -0.45 -6.11 17.48
C HIS A 111 -1.80 -5.51 17.04
N LEU A 112 -2.35 -5.90 15.89
CA LEU A 112 -3.66 -5.43 15.41
C LEU A 112 -4.82 -5.80 16.34
N ARG A 113 -4.64 -6.75 17.25
CA ARG A 113 -5.65 -7.08 18.28
C ARG A 113 -5.96 -5.92 19.23
N LEU A 114 -5.09 -4.89 19.24
CA LEU A 114 -5.22 -3.70 20.08
C LEU A 114 -5.64 -2.46 19.27
N HIS A 115 -5.87 -2.63 17.96
CA HIS A 115 -6.35 -1.56 17.08
C HIS A 115 -7.88 -1.44 17.14
N GLU A 116 -8.40 -0.46 16.42
CA GLU A 116 -9.82 -0.22 16.22
C GLU A 116 -10.53 -1.46 15.63
N THR A 117 -11.79 -1.67 16.03
CA THR A 117 -12.65 -2.79 15.58
C THR A 117 -14.10 -2.38 15.40
#